data_AF-A0A7X9BRL4-F1
#
_entry.id   AF-A0A7X9BRL4-F1
#
_cell.length_a   1.000
_cell.length_b   1.000
_cell.length_c   1.000
_cell.angle_alpha   90.00
_cell.angle_beta   90.00
_cell.angle_gamma   90.00
#
_symmetry.space_group_name_H-M   'P 1'
#
loop_
_entity.id
_entity.type
_entity.pdbx_description
1 polymer ?
#
loop_
_entity_poly.entity_id
_entity_poly.type
_entity_poly.pdbx_seq_one_letter_code
_entity_poly.pdbx_strand_id
1 'polypeptide(L)'
;QHSEEELEKCEEINDQLELRRRAVLEYLEQIDKPVISLSAIAARGGVIGKLNCGAYLIDESLVRASINSPAPHAANIAPVIAYELAQMAGIKAYIYDAVCGCGNPQEVFTITGMPEIKKHFLTHLLNSRAVAIKQAQEDGKELSKTTYIVAHLGGGITVNLIHKGEILDIIGDDEGTFSPERSGGLPCRPLVKLCYSGKYSEKEVQRKMKGQGGLKAYLGTNDLKEVEDMIAKGNKKAEICYQAMAMQVAKDIGSLSTVTEGVVDRIILTGGLAYSKMFTDLIIKRTKFIAPVSVIPGTCEMQALALGVYRVLNGEEKASRFIPEDYHI
;
A
#
# COMPACT_ATOMS: atom_id res chain seq x y z
N GLN A 1 13.73 12.12 -7.49
CA GLN A 1 12.35 12.58 -7.21
C GLN A 1 12.06 13.68 -8.22
N HIS A 2 10.91 13.65 -8.88
CA HIS A 2 10.51 14.70 -9.84
C HIS A 2 9.68 15.75 -9.11
N SER A 3 9.80 17.02 -9.49
CA SER A 3 8.95 18.07 -8.93
C SER A 3 7.52 17.95 -9.48
N GLU A 4 6.53 18.51 -8.77
CA GLU A 4 5.15 18.57 -9.27
C GLU A 4 5.08 19.32 -10.60
N GLU A 5 5.84 20.42 -10.75
CA GLU A 5 5.93 21.22 -11.99
C GLU A 5 6.50 20.44 -13.20
N GLU A 6 7.36 19.44 -12.98
CA GLU A 6 7.86 18.57 -14.05
C GLU A 6 6.81 17.56 -14.49
N LEU A 7 6.02 17.04 -13.54
CA LEU A 7 4.99 16.03 -13.79
C LEU A 7 3.70 16.64 -14.36
N GLU A 8 3.39 17.90 -14.05
CA GLU A 8 2.24 18.64 -14.60
C GLU A 8 2.30 18.85 -16.12
N LYS A 9 3.48 18.68 -16.73
CA LYS A 9 3.67 18.75 -18.18
C LYS A 9 3.23 17.48 -18.93
N CYS A 10 2.93 16.41 -18.20
CA CYS A 10 2.44 15.16 -18.75
C CYS A 10 0.91 15.12 -18.65
N GLU A 11 0.21 14.88 -19.75
CA GLU A 11 -1.25 14.77 -19.75
C GLU A 11 -1.70 13.43 -19.17
N GLU A 12 -0.97 12.35 -19.49
CA GLU A 12 -1.20 11.02 -18.98
C GLU A 12 -0.01 10.48 -18.18
N ILE A 13 -0.26 9.44 -17.37
CA ILE A 13 0.78 8.78 -16.58
C ILE A 13 1.84 8.15 -17.49
N ASN A 14 1.45 7.61 -18.64
CA ASN A 14 2.37 6.96 -19.57
C ASN A 14 3.37 7.93 -20.22
N ASP A 15 3.04 9.22 -20.34
CA ASP A 15 3.94 10.26 -20.86
C ASP A 15 5.16 10.47 -19.95
N GLN A 16 5.08 10.04 -18.69
CA GLN A 16 6.17 10.14 -17.72
C GLN A 16 7.25 9.05 -17.91
N LEU A 17 7.04 8.08 -18.81
CA LEU A 17 7.93 6.93 -18.98
C LEU A 17 9.37 7.36 -19.28
N GLU A 18 9.55 8.19 -20.31
CA GLU A 18 10.86 8.68 -20.74
C GLU A 18 11.57 9.49 -19.66
N LEU A 19 10.83 10.40 -19.02
CA LEU A 19 11.33 11.23 -17.93
C LEU A 19 11.87 10.37 -16.77
N ARG A 20 11.10 9.35 -16.37
CA ARG A 20 11.45 8.46 -15.26
C ARG A 20 12.56 7.49 -15.63
N ARG A 21 12.58 6.98 -16.87
CA ARG A 21 13.66 6.11 -17.35
C ARG A 21 15.00 6.83 -17.34
N ARG A 22 15.03 8.07 -17.83
CA ARG A 22 16.24 8.91 -17.81
C ARG A 22 16.75 9.10 -16.39
N ALA A 23 15.88 9.40 -15.43
CA ALA A 23 16.27 9.55 -14.03
C ALA A 23 16.89 8.27 -13.44
N VAL A 24 16.39 7.08 -13.82
CA VAL A 24 16.99 5.80 -13.40
C VAL A 24 18.40 5.62 -13.98
N LEU A 25 18.58 5.90 -15.27
CA LEU A 25 19.88 5.81 -15.93
C LEU A 25 20.90 6.79 -15.35
N GLU A 26 20.51 8.06 -15.15
CA GLU A 26 21.34 9.08 -14.51
C GLU A 26 21.76 8.66 -13.10
N TYR A 27 20.85 8.05 -12.33
CA TYR A 27 21.18 7.54 -11.00
C TYR A 27 22.19 6.38 -11.05
N LEU A 28 22.03 5.43 -11.98
CA LEU A 28 22.96 4.32 -12.16
C LEU A 28 24.36 4.79 -12.57
N GLU A 29 24.43 5.81 -13.42
CA GLU A 29 25.68 6.46 -13.80
C GLU A 29 26.35 7.15 -12.60
N GLN A 30 25.58 7.88 -11.78
CA GLN A 30 26.10 8.55 -10.58
C GLN A 30 26.73 7.60 -9.56
N ILE A 31 26.23 6.36 -9.46
CA ILE A 31 26.77 5.36 -8.54
C ILE A 31 27.79 4.41 -9.19
N ASP A 32 28.19 4.68 -10.44
CA ASP A 32 29.10 3.86 -11.25
C ASP A 32 28.67 2.38 -11.33
N LYS A 33 27.36 2.15 -11.54
CA LYS A 33 26.78 0.81 -11.70
C LYS A 33 25.99 0.71 -13.00
N PRO A 34 26.64 0.36 -14.12
CA PRO A 34 25.92 0.19 -15.39
C PRO A 34 24.93 -0.97 -15.28
N VAL A 35 23.82 -0.91 -16.02
CA VAL A 35 22.74 -1.91 -15.96
C VAL A 35 23.24 -3.35 -16.18
N ILE A 36 24.22 -3.52 -17.08
CA ILE A 36 24.86 -4.82 -17.39
C ILE A 36 25.57 -5.47 -16.18
N SER A 37 25.92 -4.69 -15.16
CA SER A 37 26.56 -5.19 -13.94
C SER A 37 25.57 -5.77 -12.92
N LEU A 38 24.26 -5.56 -13.11
CA LEU A 38 23.23 -6.01 -12.18
C LEU A 38 22.91 -7.49 -12.39
N SER A 39 22.62 -8.23 -11.32
CA SER A 39 22.17 -9.62 -11.43
C SER A 39 20.70 -9.74 -11.86
N ALA A 40 19.87 -8.78 -11.45
CA ALA A 40 18.47 -8.66 -11.82
C ALA A 40 17.95 -7.26 -11.47
N ILE A 41 16.78 -6.89 -11.99
CA ILE A 41 16.06 -5.66 -11.64
C ILE A 41 14.79 -6.00 -10.86
N ALA A 42 14.58 -5.34 -9.72
CA ALA A 42 13.35 -5.43 -8.94
C ALA A 42 12.54 -4.15 -9.12
N ALA A 43 11.30 -4.28 -9.57
CA ALA A 43 10.38 -3.16 -9.80
C ALA A 43 9.14 -3.26 -8.92
N ARG A 44 8.56 -2.11 -8.59
CA ARG A 44 7.26 -2.06 -7.91
C ARG A 44 6.16 -2.46 -8.90
N GLY A 45 5.32 -3.42 -8.52
CA GLY A 45 4.15 -3.79 -9.30
C GLY A 45 2.98 -2.83 -9.08
N GLY A 46 2.36 -2.37 -10.16
CA GLY A 46 1.17 -1.53 -10.13
C GLY A 46 -0.15 -2.32 -10.09
N VAL A 47 -1.23 -1.73 -10.61
CA VAL A 47 -2.57 -2.36 -10.66
C VAL A 47 -2.82 -2.88 -12.07
N ILE A 48 -2.55 -4.15 -12.32
CA ILE A 48 -2.55 -4.72 -13.69
C ILE A 48 -3.47 -5.93 -13.86
N GLY A 49 -4.36 -6.17 -12.90
CA GLY A 49 -5.22 -7.35 -12.82
C GLY A 49 -5.15 -8.01 -11.46
N LYS A 50 -5.53 -9.29 -11.36
CA LYS A 50 -5.36 -10.07 -10.12
C LYS A 50 -4.01 -10.76 -10.13
N LEU A 51 -3.21 -10.50 -9.10
CA LEU A 51 -1.94 -11.18 -8.88
C LEU A 51 -1.98 -11.84 -7.50
N ASN A 52 -1.30 -12.97 -7.36
CA ASN A 52 -0.97 -13.52 -6.04
C ASN A 52 0.21 -12.73 -5.45
N CYS A 53 0.51 -12.98 -4.19
CA CYS A 53 1.70 -12.43 -3.57
C CYS A 53 2.98 -13.08 -4.12
N GLY A 54 4.11 -12.39 -3.96
CA GLY A 54 5.43 -12.84 -4.37
C GLY A 54 5.93 -12.22 -5.67
N ALA A 55 6.88 -12.89 -6.29
CA ALA A 55 7.56 -12.40 -7.49
C ALA A 55 6.83 -12.77 -8.77
N TYR A 56 6.82 -11.86 -9.73
CA TYR A 56 6.43 -12.14 -11.12
C TYR A 56 7.56 -11.72 -12.05
N LEU A 57 7.92 -12.60 -12.98
CA LEU A 57 8.83 -12.27 -14.07
C LEU A 57 8.17 -11.20 -14.95
N ILE A 58 8.92 -10.15 -15.28
CA ILE A 58 8.47 -9.14 -16.22
C ILE A 58 8.75 -9.64 -17.63
N ASP A 59 7.68 -9.95 -18.36
CA ASP A 59 7.67 -10.26 -19.78
C ASP A 59 6.77 -9.28 -20.55
N GLU A 60 6.70 -9.43 -21.87
CA GLU A 60 5.91 -8.56 -22.74
C GLU A 60 4.43 -8.49 -22.34
N SER A 61 3.87 -9.58 -21.80
CA SER A 61 2.47 -9.64 -21.40
C SER A 61 2.22 -8.75 -20.18
N LEU A 62 3.13 -8.78 -19.20
CA LEU A 62 3.08 -7.95 -18.00
C LEU A 62 3.28 -6.47 -18.35
N VAL A 63 4.23 -6.17 -19.25
CA VAL A 63 4.46 -4.80 -19.75
C VAL A 63 3.22 -4.25 -20.43
N ARG A 64 2.58 -5.03 -21.31
CA ARG A 64 1.34 -4.62 -22.00
C ARG A 64 0.21 -4.34 -21.01
N ALA A 65 0.04 -5.18 -19.99
CA ALA A 65 -0.97 -4.96 -18.94
C ALA A 65 -0.65 -3.74 -18.07
N SER A 66 0.63 -3.43 -17.86
CA SER A 66 1.06 -2.24 -17.13
C SER A 66 0.71 -0.96 -17.89
N ILE A 67 0.99 -0.91 -19.20
CA ILE A 67 0.70 0.25 -20.06
C ILE A 67 -0.81 0.47 -20.20
N ASN A 68 -1.58 -0.61 -20.40
CA ASN A 68 -3.02 -0.56 -20.63
C ASN A 68 -3.83 -0.77 -19.34
N SER A 69 -3.24 -0.47 -18.19
CA SER A 69 -3.91 -0.67 -16.91
C SER A 69 -5.18 0.17 -16.84
N PRO A 70 -6.31 -0.41 -16.39
CA PRO A 70 -7.56 0.32 -16.22
C PRO A 70 -7.55 1.26 -15.02
N ALA A 71 -6.54 1.15 -14.16
CA ALA A 71 -6.30 2.04 -13.03
C ALA A 71 -4.91 2.65 -13.18
N PRO A 72 -4.78 3.73 -14.00
CA PRO A 72 -3.51 4.39 -14.21
C PRO A 72 -2.87 4.81 -12.87
N HIS A 73 -1.67 4.30 -12.61
CA HIS A 73 -0.89 4.61 -11.42
C HIS A 73 0.59 4.76 -11.80
N ALA A 74 1.33 5.66 -11.14
CA ALA A 74 2.77 5.83 -11.39
C ALA A 74 3.59 4.53 -11.18
N ALA A 75 3.05 3.58 -10.42
CA ALA A 75 3.66 2.26 -10.20
C ALA A 75 3.58 1.36 -11.44
N ASN A 76 2.67 1.63 -12.38
CA ASN A 76 2.55 0.89 -13.63
C ASN A 76 3.72 1.19 -14.60
N ILE A 77 4.44 2.30 -14.40
CA ILE A 77 5.59 2.67 -15.25
C ILE A 77 6.83 1.85 -14.89
N ALA A 78 7.02 1.51 -13.61
CA ALA A 78 8.23 0.85 -13.14
C ALA A 78 8.51 -0.50 -13.81
N PRO A 79 7.51 -1.39 -14.06
CA PRO A 79 7.73 -2.63 -14.80
C PRO A 79 8.16 -2.41 -16.25
N VAL A 80 7.64 -1.35 -16.90
CA VAL A 80 8.00 -1.00 -18.29
C VAL A 80 9.47 -0.59 -18.38
N ILE A 81 9.91 0.31 -17.50
CA ILE A 81 11.32 0.73 -17.41
C ILE A 81 12.22 -0.47 -17.12
N ALA A 82 11.84 -1.30 -16.14
CA ALA A 82 12.64 -2.45 -15.74
C ALA A 82 12.78 -3.48 -16.87
N TYR A 83 11.74 -3.68 -17.68
CA TYR A 83 11.79 -4.56 -18.84
C TYR A 83 12.78 -4.08 -19.90
N GLU A 84 12.69 -2.81 -20.29
CA GLU A 84 13.57 -2.22 -21.31
C GLU A 84 15.05 -2.31 -20.89
N LEU A 85 15.36 -1.91 -19.65
CA LEU A 85 16.71 -1.97 -19.11
C LEU A 85 17.22 -3.42 -19.02
N ALA A 86 16.36 -4.36 -18.60
CA ALA A 86 16.75 -5.76 -18.50
C ALA A 86 17.02 -6.42 -19.86
N GLN A 87 16.24 -6.08 -20.90
CA GLN A 87 16.50 -6.52 -22.27
C GLN A 87 17.84 -6.01 -22.80
N MET A 88 18.16 -4.72 -22.57
CA MET A 88 19.43 -4.14 -22.96
C MET A 88 20.64 -4.84 -22.30
N ALA A 89 20.48 -5.30 -21.07
CA ALA A 89 21.53 -5.94 -20.29
C ALA A 89 21.54 -7.49 -20.39
N GLY A 90 20.54 -8.11 -21.02
CA GLY A 90 20.43 -9.58 -21.05
C GLY A 90 20.19 -10.21 -19.68
N ILE A 91 19.57 -9.47 -18.75
CA ILE A 91 19.25 -9.91 -17.39
C ILE A 91 17.74 -10.08 -17.20
N LYS A 92 17.31 -10.60 -16.05
CA LYS A 92 15.88 -10.73 -15.73
C LYS A 92 15.40 -9.55 -14.89
N ALA A 93 14.16 -9.16 -15.10
CA ALA A 93 13.46 -8.20 -14.26
C ALA A 93 12.21 -8.83 -13.64
N TYR A 94 11.86 -8.38 -12.44
CA TYR A 94 10.75 -8.90 -11.67
C TYR A 94 9.96 -7.76 -11.04
N ILE A 95 8.64 -7.93 -10.94
CA ILE A 95 7.87 -7.22 -9.92
C ILE A 95 7.78 -8.09 -8.67
N TYR A 96 7.60 -7.47 -7.51
CA TYR A 96 7.42 -8.19 -6.25
C TYR A 96 6.29 -7.58 -5.42
N ASP A 97 5.38 -8.41 -4.91
CA ASP A 97 4.25 -8.03 -4.06
C ASP A 97 3.53 -6.77 -4.57
N ALA A 98 3.02 -6.86 -5.79
CA ALA A 98 2.31 -5.76 -6.46
C ALA A 98 1.14 -5.22 -5.62
N VAL A 99 0.72 -3.98 -5.90
CA VAL A 99 -0.43 -3.36 -5.18
C VAL A 99 -1.71 -4.21 -5.31
N CYS A 100 -1.88 -4.91 -6.43
CA CYS A 100 -2.97 -5.86 -6.67
C CYS A 100 -2.62 -7.33 -6.38
N GLY A 101 -1.51 -7.58 -5.67
CA GLY A 101 -0.97 -8.90 -5.32
C GLY A 101 -1.73 -9.64 -4.21
N CYS A 102 -3.00 -9.30 -3.98
CA CYS A 102 -3.80 -9.84 -2.87
C CYS A 102 -4.42 -11.21 -3.16
N GLY A 103 -4.09 -11.82 -4.31
CA GLY A 103 -4.62 -13.10 -4.74
C GLY A 103 -6.08 -13.05 -5.17
N ASN A 104 -6.76 -14.19 -5.05
CA ASN A 104 -8.20 -14.29 -5.27
C ASN A 104 -8.92 -14.30 -3.91
N PRO A 105 -9.44 -13.15 -3.45
CA PRO A 105 -10.12 -13.10 -2.17
C PRO A 105 -11.33 -14.03 -2.16
N GLN A 106 -11.61 -14.64 -1.01
CA GLN A 106 -12.82 -15.45 -0.85
C GLN A 106 -14.04 -14.57 -1.06
N GLU A 107 -15.06 -15.10 -1.74
CA GLU A 107 -16.26 -14.35 -2.14
C GLU A 107 -16.92 -13.63 -0.96
N VAL A 108 -16.97 -14.27 0.22
CA VAL A 108 -17.53 -13.69 1.44
C VAL A 108 -16.91 -12.34 1.82
N PHE A 109 -15.61 -12.14 1.56
CA PHE A 109 -14.92 -10.89 1.85
C PHE A 109 -15.14 -9.83 0.76
N THR A 110 -15.71 -10.20 -0.39
CA THR A 110 -15.95 -9.28 -1.51
C THR A 110 -17.36 -8.66 -1.50
N ILE A 111 -18.28 -9.23 -0.73
CA ILE A 111 -19.68 -8.78 -0.64
C ILE A 111 -19.77 -7.46 0.15
N THR A 112 -20.32 -6.42 -0.49
CA THR A 112 -20.46 -5.07 0.11
C THR A 112 -21.86 -4.76 0.64
N GLY A 113 -22.84 -5.60 0.30
CA GLY A 113 -24.26 -5.33 0.53
C GLY A 113 -24.96 -4.53 -0.58
N MET A 114 -24.24 -4.10 -1.63
CA MET A 114 -24.80 -3.48 -2.83
C MET A 114 -24.17 -4.11 -4.09
N PRO A 115 -24.91 -4.90 -4.91
CA PRO A 115 -24.33 -5.65 -6.03
C PRO A 115 -23.52 -4.82 -7.03
N GLU A 116 -23.86 -3.55 -7.20
CA GLU A 116 -23.20 -2.60 -8.10
C GLU A 116 -21.84 -2.10 -7.55
N ILE A 117 -21.57 -2.27 -6.26
CA ILE A 117 -20.34 -1.84 -5.60
C ILE A 117 -19.54 -3.07 -5.20
N LYS A 118 -18.34 -3.22 -5.76
CA LYS A 118 -17.42 -4.32 -5.43
C LYS A 118 -16.36 -3.83 -4.44
N LYS A 119 -15.99 -4.68 -3.48
CA LYS A 119 -14.80 -4.43 -2.64
C LYS A 119 -13.55 -4.75 -3.44
N HIS A 120 -12.66 -3.77 -3.59
CA HIS A 120 -11.38 -3.96 -4.27
C HIS A 120 -10.28 -4.32 -3.26
N PHE A 121 -9.52 -5.38 -3.55
CA PHE A 121 -8.39 -5.81 -2.73
C PHE A 121 -7.09 -5.11 -3.16
N LEU A 122 -7.00 -3.82 -2.83
CA LEU A 122 -5.83 -2.98 -3.12
C LEU A 122 -5.22 -2.47 -1.81
N THR A 123 -3.94 -2.72 -1.58
CA THR A 123 -3.29 -2.35 -0.32
C THR A 123 -1.79 -2.12 -0.46
N HIS A 124 -1.16 -1.68 0.63
CA HIS A 124 0.29 -1.56 0.79
C HIS A 124 0.94 -2.95 0.98
N LEU A 125 0.71 -3.86 0.03
CA LEU A 125 1.07 -5.27 0.14
C LEU A 125 2.56 -5.48 0.37
N LEU A 126 3.39 -4.88 -0.48
CA LEU A 126 4.85 -4.98 -0.42
C LEU A 126 5.38 -4.69 0.99
N ASN A 127 4.97 -3.57 1.58
CA ASN A 127 5.42 -3.23 2.93
C ASN A 127 4.82 -4.16 3.99
N SER A 128 3.53 -4.47 3.87
CA SER A 128 2.82 -5.28 4.87
C SER A 128 3.38 -6.70 4.95
N ARG A 129 3.67 -7.32 3.81
CA ARG A 129 4.34 -8.62 3.75
C ARG A 129 5.79 -8.55 4.17
N ALA A 130 6.53 -7.52 3.80
CA ALA A 130 7.93 -7.38 4.22
C ALA A 130 8.07 -7.33 5.75
N VAL A 131 7.23 -6.56 6.44
CA VAL A 131 7.25 -6.52 7.92
C VAL A 131 6.71 -7.79 8.54
N ALA A 132 5.76 -8.47 7.90
CA ALA A 132 5.27 -9.77 8.35
C ALA A 132 6.35 -10.85 8.24
N ILE A 133 7.13 -10.88 7.15
CA ILE A 133 8.29 -11.78 6.99
C ILE A 133 9.33 -11.51 8.07
N LYS A 134 9.69 -10.23 8.28
CA LYS A 134 10.63 -9.84 9.33
C LYS A 134 10.15 -10.28 10.70
N GLN A 135 8.87 -10.06 11.00
CA GLN A 135 8.30 -10.45 12.28
C GLN A 135 8.22 -11.97 12.45
N ALA A 136 7.91 -12.73 11.40
CA ALA A 136 7.96 -14.19 11.44
C ALA A 136 9.37 -14.71 11.77
N GLN A 137 10.41 -14.09 11.21
CA GLN A 137 11.81 -14.39 11.54
C GLN A 137 12.12 -14.10 13.01
N GLU A 138 11.71 -12.93 13.53
CA GLU A 138 11.86 -12.58 14.94
C GLU A 138 11.11 -13.54 15.87
N ASP A 139 9.97 -14.05 15.43
CA ASP A 139 9.15 -15.03 16.15
C ASP A 139 9.69 -16.45 16.05
N GLY A 140 10.72 -16.70 15.24
CA GLY A 140 11.25 -18.03 14.96
C GLY A 140 10.24 -18.93 14.22
N LYS A 141 9.31 -18.33 13.46
CA LYS A 141 8.23 -19.01 12.72
C LYS A 141 8.40 -18.83 11.22
N GLU A 142 7.89 -19.80 10.46
CA GLU A 142 7.61 -19.59 9.04
C GLU A 142 6.36 -18.71 8.89
N LEU A 143 6.37 -17.76 7.94
CA LEU A 143 5.22 -16.90 7.68
C LEU A 143 3.94 -17.71 7.37
N SER A 144 4.09 -18.86 6.71
CA SER A 144 3.02 -19.82 6.41
C SER A 144 2.33 -20.42 7.64
N LYS A 145 2.92 -20.29 8.83
CA LYS A 145 2.42 -20.80 10.11
C LYS A 145 1.97 -19.67 11.05
N THR A 146 1.71 -18.49 10.52
CA THR A 146 1.38 -17.29 11.32
C THR A 146 0.06 -16.66 10.88
N THR A 147 -0.57 -15.95 11.82
CA THR A 147 -1.69 -15.04 11.57
C THR A 147 -1.37 -13.68 12.16
N TYR A 148 -1.15 -12.69 11.30
CA TYR A 148 -0.80 -11.33 11.68
C TYR A 148 -1.83 -10.33 11.18
N ILE A 149 -2.12 -9.32 11.99
CA ILE A 149 -2.83 -8.11 11.55
C ILE A 149 -1.81 -6.99 11.40
N VAL A 150 -1.61 -6.51 10.18
CA VAL A 150 -0.61 -5.49 9.85
C VAL A 150 -1.31 -4.18 9.49
N ALA A 151 -1.15 -3.17 10.34
CA ALA A 151 -1.62 -1.81 10.09
C ALA A 151 -0.47 -0.98 9.47
N HIS A 152 -0.60 -0.66 8.18
CA HIS A 152 0.31 0.25 7.50
C HIS A 152 -0.16 1.69 7.71
N LEU A 153 0.58 2.44 8.53
CA LEU A 153 0.23 3.79 8.96
C LEU A 153 1.01 4.82 8.13
N GLY A 154 0.42 5.30 7.03
CA GLY A 154 1.04 6.25 6.11
C GLY A 154 0.10 7.38 5.69
N GLY A 155 0.38 7.99 4.52
CA GLY A 155 -0.51 8.99 3.91
C GLY A 155 -1.91 8.43 3.66
N GLY A 156 -2.01 7.19 3.16
CA GLY A 156 -3.18 6.33 3.33
C GLY A 156 -2.92 5.31 4.44
N ILE A 157 -3.97 4.87 5.13
CA ILE A 157 -3.87 3.80 6.12
C ILE A 157 -4.62 2.58 5.60
N THR A 158 -3.96 1.43 5.59
CA THR A 158 -4.62 0.14 5.34
C THR A 158 -4.30 -0.83 6.47
N VAL A 159 -5.27 -1.69 6.80
CA VAL A 159 -5.08 -2.78 7.78
C VAL A 159 -5.27 -4.10 7.05
N ASN A 160 -4.32 -5.02 7.23
CA ASN A 160 -4.23 -6.23 6.44
C ASN A 160 -4.19 -7.44 7.36
N LEU A 161 -5.06 -8.41 7.12
CA LEU A 161 -4.99 -9.71 7.76
C LEU A 161 -4.15 -10.64 6.89
N ILE A 162 -2.95 -10.97 7.36
CA ILE A 162 -2.07 -11.95 6.74
C ILE A 162 -2.24 -13.26 7.49
N HIS A 163 -2.82 -14.27 6.83
CA HIS A 163 -3.03 -15.60 7.38
C HIS A 163 -2.29 -16.62 6.52
N LYS A 164 -1.45 -17.45 7.14
CA LYS A 164 -0.63 -18.46 6.45
C LYS A 164 0.22 -17.87 5.32
N GLY A 165 0.68 -16.64 5.52
CA GLY A 165 1.53 -15.94 4.58
C GLY A 165 0.83 -15.46 3.32
N GLU A 166 -0.49 -15.35 3.31
CA GLU A 166 -1.26 -14.70 2.24
C GLU A 166 -2.21 -13.66 2.85
N ILE A 167 -2.64 -12.70 2.03
CA ILE A 167 -3.67 -11.74 2.45
C ILE A 167 -5.02 -12.47 2.44
N LEU A 168 -5.65 -12.54 3.61
CA LEU A 168 -6.97 -13.15 3.75
C LEU A 168 -8.09 -12.12 3.61
N ASP A 169 -7.97 -10.99 4.32
CA ASP A 169 -8.89 -9.86 4.22
C ASP A 169 -8.13 -8.54 4.46
N ILE A 170 -8.72 -7.44 4.02
CA ILE A 170 -8.17 -6.10 4.19
C ILE A 170 -9.24 -5.12 4.65
N ILE A 171 -8.79 -4.04 5.28
CA ILE A 171 -9.53 -2.79 5.39
C ILE A 171 -8.73 -1.74 4.60
N GLY A 172 -9.27 -1.35 3.45
CA GLY A 172 -8.74 -0.35 2.53
C GLY A 172 -8.82 1.07 3.08
N ASP A 173 -8.12 1.98 2.41
CA ASP A 173 -7.98 3.37 2.85
C ASP A 173 -9.17 4.28 2.53
N ASP A 174 -10.18 3.75 1.84
CA ASP A 174 -11.46 4.38 1.50
C ASP A 174 -12.66 3.75 2.23
N GLU A 175 -12.48 2.61 2.91
CA GLU A 175 -13.49 1.97 3.76
C GLU A 175 -13.19 2.08 5.26
N GLY A 176 -11.91 2.14 5.62
CA GLY A 176 -11.44 2.13 7.01
C GLY A 176 -11.26 3.50 7.63
N THR A 177 -10.30 3.59 8.56
CA THR A 177 -9.90 4.83 9.22
C THR A 177 -9.54 5.94 8.24
N PHE A 178 -9.89 7.18 8.59
CA PHE A 178 -9.27 8.33 7.95
C PHE A 178 -7.77 8.37 8.24
N SER A 179 -7.02 9.09 7.41
CA SER A 179 -5.56 9.17 7.47
C SER A 179 -5.10 10.63 7.51
N PRO A 180 -3.79 10.94 7.39
CA PRO A 180 -3.35 12.32 7.28
C PRO A 180 -3.92 13.09 6.07
N GLU A 181 -4.18 12.41 4.96
CA GLU A 181 -4.61 13.05 3.70
C GLU A 181 -5.89 12.46 3.06
N ARG A 182 -6.47 11.40 3.63
CA ARG A 182 -7.67 10.73 3.11
C ARG A 182 -8.80 10.71 4.14
N SER A 183 -10.03 10.74 3.65
CA SER A 183 -11.22 10.76 4.50
C SER A 183 -11.52 9.44 5.19
N GLY A 184 -10.97 8.32 4.69
CA GLY A 184 -11.43 6.98 5.07
C GLY A 184 -12.90 6.77 4.72
N GLY A 185 -13.52 5.80 5.39
CA GLY A 185 -14.94 5.51 5.29
C GLY A 185 -15.82 6.66 5.79
N LEU A 186 -16.87 6.96 5.04
CA LEU A 186 -17.83 8.02 5.36
C LEU A 186 -19.26 7.45 5.45
N PRO A 187 -20.14 8.07 6.27
CA PRO A 187 -21.56 7.72 6.24
C PRO A 187 -22.17 7.92 4.84
N CYS A 188 -22.68 6.84 4.24
CA CYS A 188 -23.12 6.85 2.84
C CYS A 188 -24.24 7.87 2.56
N ARG A 189 -25.25 7.98 3.44
CA ARG A 189 -26.38 8.90 3.23
C ARG A 189 -25.95 10.38 3.20
N PRO A 190 -25.14 10.88 4.16
CA PRO A 190 -24.51 12.20 4.05
C PRO A 190 -23.64 12.38 2.81
N LEU A 191 -22.84 11.38 2.42
CA LEU A 191 -21.98 11.45 1.23
C LEU A 191 -22.82 11.62 -0.04
N VAL A 192 -23.87 10.81 -0.23
CA VAL A 192 -24.81 10.94 -1.36
C VAL A 192 -25.43 12.33 -1.37
N LYS A 193 -25.91 12.83 -0.23
CA LYS A 193 -26.46 14.20 -0.15
C LYS A 193 -25.43 15.26 -0.53
N LEU A 194 -24.15 15.08 -0.21
CA LEU A 194 -23.07 15.98 -0.60
C LEU A 194 -22.85 15.96 -2.12
N CYS A 195 -22.80 14.78 -2.73
CA CYS A 195 -22.63 14.61 -4.18
C CYS A 195 -23.74 15.29 -4.98
N TYR A 196 -24.98 15.25 -4.48
CA TYR A 196 -26.14 15.88 -5.13
C TYR A 196 -26.48 17.28 -4.60
N SER A 197 -25.58 17.91 -3.83
CA SER A 197 -25.84 19.24 -3.26
C SER A 197 -25.73 20.40 -4.26
N GLY A 198 -25.21 20.13 -5.46
CA GLY A 198 -24.87 21.16 -6.46
C GLY A 198 -23.62 21.99 -6.11
N LYS A 199 -22.94 21.70 -4.99
CA LYS A 199 -21.76 22.45 -4.52
C LYS A 199 -20.43 21.92 -5.03
N TYR A 200 -20.37 20.65 -5.40
CA TYR A 200 -19.14 19.96 -5.77
C TYR A 200 -19.39 19.07 -6.96
N SER A 201 -18.44 19.04 -7.88
CA SER A 201 -18.32 18.02 -8.91
C SER A 201 -17.84 16.70 -8.33
N GLU A 202 -18.03 15.61 -9.07
CA GLU A 202 -17.49 14.29 -8.72
C GLU A 202 -15.98 14.35 -8.45
N LYS A 203 -15.22 15.02 -9.32
CA LYS A 203 -13.76 15.17 -9.18
C LYS A 203 -13.37 15.90 -7.89
N GLU A 204 -14.13 16.90 -7.46
CA GLU A 204 -13.89 17.60 -6.21
C GLU A 204 -14.21 16.75 -4.99
N VAL A 205 -15.29 15.95 -5.03
CA VAL A 205 -15.59 14.99 -3.96
C VAL A 205 -14.49 13.94 -3.87
N GLN A 206 -14.04 13.39 -5.00
CA GLN A 206 -12.91 12.44 -5.05
C GLN A 206 -11.63 13.03 -4.44
N ARG A 207 -11.30 14.30 -4.73
CA ARG A 207 -10.15 14.98 -4.09
C ARG A 207 -10.31 15.19 -2.58
N LYS A 208 -11.54 15.46 -2.12
CA LYS A 208 -11.85 15.54 -0.68
C LYS A 208 -11.70 14.18 0.01
N MET A 209 -11.99 13.09 -0.69
CA MET A 209 -11.80 11.74 -0.18
C MET A 209 -10.31 11.34 -0.20
N LYS A 210 -9.56 11.74 -1.22
CA LYS A 210 -8.15 11.39 -1.41
C LYS A 210 -7.28 12.61 -1.77
N GLY A 211 -6.39 12.99 -0.86
CA GLY A 211 -5.39 14.07 -1.02
C GLY A 211 -5.76 15.39 -0.32
N GLN A 212 -7.05 15.61 -0.05
CA GLN A 212 -7.57 16.75 0.73
C GLN A 212 -8.51 16.32 1.86
N GLY A 213 -8.44 15.06 2.28
CA GLY A 213 -9.21 14.52 3.40
C GLY A 213 -8.41 14.52 4.71
N GLY A 214 -8.96 13.84 5.72
CA GLY A 214 -8.19 13.45 6.90
C GLY A 214 -7.72 14.61 7.78
N LEU A 215 -6.58 14.45 8.45
CA LEU A 215 -6.01 15.49 9.33
C LEU A 215 -5.78 16.81 8.58
N LYS A 216 -5.37 16.75 7.31
CA LYS A 216 -5.21 17.92 6.45
C LYS A 216 -6.50 18.73 6.34
N ALA A 217 -7.64 18.06 6.15
CA ALA A 217 -8.94 18.72 6.08
C ALA A 217 -9.36 19.37 7.40
N TYR A 218 -9.01 18.77 8.54
CA TYR A 218 -9.41 19.27 9.86
C TYR A 218 -8.46 20.32 10.45
N LEU A 219 -7.15 20.17 10.23
CA LEU A 219 -6.10 20.88 10.94
C LEU A 219 -5.19 21.68 10.00
N GLY A 220 -5.31 21.50 8.68
CA GLY A 220 -4.48 22.20 7.68
C GLY A 220 -3.11 21.56 7.45
N THR A 221 -2.79 20.45 8.11
CA THR A 221 -1.51 19.73 7.98
C THR A 221 -1.71 18.22 7.93
N ASN A 222 -0.85 17.52 7.19
CA ASN A 222 -0.74 16.07 7.17
C ASN A 222 0.52 15.56 7.91
N ASP A 223 1.31 16.45 8.52
CA ASP A 223 2.47 16.07 9.32
C ASP A 223 2.04 15.77 10.77
N LEU A 224 2.25 14.52 11.18
CA LEU A 224 1.91 14.08 12.53
C LEU A 224 2.73 14.79 13.62
N LYS A 225 3.97 15.19 13.31
CA LYS A 225 4.82 15.95 14.25
C LYS A 225 4.24 17.33 14.51
N GLU A 226 3.77 18.02 13.47
CA GLU A 226 3.09 19.31 13.63
C GLU A 226 1.81 19.17 14.45
N VAL A 227 1.05 18.09 14.25
CA VAL A 227 -0.16 17.83 15.05
C VAL A 227 0.19 17.56 16.51
N GLU A 228 1.25 16.81 16.80
CA GLU A 228 1.74 16.60 18.18
C GLU A 228 2.18 17.91 18.83
N ASP A 229 2.87 18.78 18.10
CA ASP A 229 3.23 20.13 18.56
C ASP A 229 2.00 20.99 18.86
N MET A 230 0.96 20.90 18.03
CA MET A 230 -0.33 21.57 18.30
C MET A 230 -0.95 21.05 19.60
N ILE A 231 -0.92 19.74 19.84
CA ILE A 231 -1.46 19.12 21.06
C ILE A 231 -0.65 19.57 22.28
N ALA A 232 0.68 19.58 22.21
CA ALA A 232 1.55 20.04 23.28
C ALA A 232 1.30 21.52 23.63
N LYS A 233 0.92 22.34 22.64
CA LYS A 233 0.50 23.75 22.82
C LYS A 233 -0.95 23.91 23.28
N GLY A 234 -1.65 22.82 23.57
CA GLY A 234 -3.01 22.83 24.12
C GLY A 234 -4.15 22.89 23.08
N ASN A 235 -3.88 22.65 21.79
CA ASN A 235 -4.93 22.63 20.77
C ASN A 235 -5.86 21.41 20.92
N LYS A 236 -7.05 21.65 21.47
CA LYS A 236 -8.05 20.60 21.71
C LYS A 236 -8.63 19.97 20.45
N LYS A 237 -8.72 20.71 19.35
CA LYS A 237 -9.20 20.15 18.08
C LYS A 237 -8.18 19.15 17.53
N ALA A 238 -6.89 19.49 17.58
CA ALA A 238 -5.80 18.60 17.18
C ALA A 238 -5.80 17.32 18.02
N GLU A 239 -5.95 17.45 19.35
CA GLU A 239 -6.02 16.32 20.28
C GLU A 239 -7.17 15.35 19.93
N ILE A 240 -8.38 15.89 19.71
CA ILE A 240 -9.55 15.07 19.37
C ILE A 240 -9.37 14.39 18.01
N CYS A 241 -8.93 15.11 16.97
CA CYS A 241 -8.71 14.54 15.65
C CYS A 241 -7.64 13.42 15.68
N TYR A 242 -6.53 13.65 16.39
CA TYR A 242 -5.45 12.67 16.53
C TYR A 242 -5.92 11.41 17.28
N GLN A 243 -6.63 11.58 18.39
CA GLN A 243 -7.20 10.45 19.14
C GLN A 243 -8.26 9.69 18.34
N ALA A 244 -9.09 10.39 17.55
CA ALA A 244 -10.08 9.78 16.69
C ALA A 244 -9.42 8.91 15.60
N MET A 245 -8.34 9.40 14.99
CA MET A 245 -7.59 8.63 13.99
C MET A 245 -7.01 7.34 14.61
N ALA A 246 -6.32 7.45 15.75
CA ALA A 246 -5.76 6.28 16.45
C ALA A 246 -6.85 5.28 16.88
N MET A 247 -8.02 5.78 17.30
CA MET A 247 -9.15 4.94 17.68
C MET A 247 -9.74 4.20 16.48
N GLN A 248 -9.86 4.84 15.32
CA GLN A 248 -10.37 4.20 14.12
C GLN A 248 -9.41 3.11 13.61
N VAL A 249 -8.09 3.35 13.61
CA VAL A 249 -7.09 2.28 13.36
C VAL A 249 -7.31 1.08 14.29
N ALA A 250 -7.52 1.33 15.59
CA ALA A 250 -7.76 0.26 16.56
C ALA A 250 -9.08 -0.50 16.29
N LYS A 251 -10.12 0.19 15.80
CA LYS A 251 -11.37 -0.45 15.38
C LYS A 251 -11.16 -1.34 14.15
N ASP A 252 -10.39 -0.88 13.18
CA ASP A 252 -10.08 -1.66 11.97
C ASP A 252 -9.32 -2.94 12.32
N ILE A 253 -8.33 -2.85 13.21
CA ILE A 253 -7.63 -4.02 13.78
C ILE A 253 -8.62 -4.96 14.49
N GLY A 254 -9.51 -4.42 15.31
CA GLY A 254 -10.55 -5.20 15.99
C GLY A 254 -11.48 -5.91 15.02
N SER A 255 -11.94 -5.23 13.97
CA SER A 255 -12.80 -5.80 12.93
C SER A 255 -12.14 -6.99 12.25
N LEU A 256 -10.89 -6.85 11.80
CA LEU A 256 -10.18 -7.96 11.14
C LEU A 256 -9.88 -9.14 12.07
N SER A 257 -9.76 -8.92 13.38
CA SER A 257 -9.57 -10.03 14.34
C SER A 257 -10.74 -11.01 14.37
N THR A 258 -11.94 -10.57 13.95
CA THR A 258 -13.13 -11.42 13.89
C THR A 258 -13.08 -12.43 12.75
N VAL A 259 -12.32 -12.14 11.68
CA VAL A 259 -12.20 -13.00 10.49
C VAL A 259 -11.52 -14.34 10.83
N THR A 260 -10.60 -14.34 11.79
CA THR A 260 -9.93 -15.55 12.29
C THR A 260 -10.43 -15.96 13.67
N GLU A 261 -11.62 -15.52 14.07
CA GLU A 261 -12.25 -15.87 15.35
C GLU A 261 -11.34 -15.55 16.57
N GLY A 262 -10.55 -14.48 16.47
CA GLY A 262 -9.58 -14.07 17.49
C GLY A 262 -8.24 -14.78 17.44
N VAL A 263 -8.02 -15.73 16.52
CA VAL A 263 -6.72 -16.37 16.32
C VAL A 263 -5.78 -15.40 15.62
N VAL A 264 -5.02 -14.64 16.40
CA VAL A 264 -4.05 -13.65 15.94
C VAL A 264 -2.76 -13.83 16.75
N ASP A 265 -1.67 -14.19 16.09
CA ASP A 265 -0.36 -14.32 16.74
C ASP A 265 0.19 -12.96 17.15
N ARG A 266 -0.03 -11.94 16.31
CA ARG A 266 0.54 -10.61 16.50
C ARG A 266 -0.16 -9.51 15.71
N ILE A 267 -0.16 -8.31 16.28
CA ILE A 267 -0.50 -7.07 15.57
C ILE A 267 0.80 -6.32 15.26
N ILE A 268 0.96 -5.84 14.02
CA ILE A 268 2.16 -5.14 13.58
C ILE A 268 1.76 -3.74 13.14
N LEU A 269 2.30 -2.72 13.80
CA LEU A 269 2.16 -1.31 13.42
C LEU A 269 3.39 -0.89 12.62
N THR A 270 3.20 -0.46 11.37
CA THR A 270 4.29 -0.06 10.46
C THR A 270 3.94 1.22 9.71
N GLY A 271 4.79 1.68 8.80
CA GLY A 271 4.61 2.92 8.04
C GLY A 271 5.22 4.14 8.73
N GLY A 272 5.16 5.29 8.06
CA GLY A 272 5.78 6.53 8.52
C GLY A 272 5.19 7.05 9.84
N LEU A 273 3.89 6.86 10.09
CA LEU A 273 3.26 7.31 11.34
C LEU A 273 3.66 6.46 12.55
N ALA A 274 4.18 5.24 12.33
CA ALA A 274 4.63 4.37 13.40
C ALA A 274 5.91 4.87 14.10
N TYR A 275 6.59 5.90 13.56
CA TYR A 275 7.65 6.62 14.30
C TYR A 275 7.11 7.42 15.49
N SER A 276 5.82 7.78 15.47
CA SER A 276 5.20 8.45 16.62
C SER A 276 4.88 7.44 17.71
N LYS A 277 5.60 7.57 18.83
CA LYS A 277 5.29 6.82 20.05
C LYS A 277 3.92 7.21 20.60
N MET A 278 3.56 8.48 20.57
CA MET A 278 2.26 8.96 21.04
C MET A 278 1.11 8.32 20.25
N PHE A 279 1.24 8.22 18.93
CA PHE A 279 0.22 7.61 18.07
C PHE A 279 0.12 6.10 18.29
N THR A 280 1.26 5.42 18.27
CA THR A 280 1.31 3.96 18.44
C THR A 280 0.84 3.52 19.83
N ASP A 281 1.18 4.23 20.90
CA ASP A 281 0.70 3.94 22.26
C ASP A 281 -0.83 4.02 22.37
N LEU A 282 -1.47 4.97 21.68
CA LEU A 282 -2.93 5.08 21.65
C LEU A 282 -3.59 3.87 20.98
N ILE A 283 -2.98 3.34 19.93
CA ILE A 283 -3.44 2.13 19.25
C ILE A 283 -3.19 0.90 20.14
N ILE A 284 -1.97 0.71 20.61
CA ILE A 284 -1.55 -0.42 21.47
C ILE A 284 -2.45 -0.53 22.70
N LYS A 285 -2.75 0.59 23.38
CA LYS A 285 -3.64 0.61 24.54
C LYS A 285 -5.00 -0.04 24.25
N ARG A 286 -5.49 0.09 23.02
CA ARG A 286 -6.81 -0.40 22.59
C ARG A 286 -6.77 -1.76 21.94
N THR A 287 -5.62 -2.24 21.44
CA THR A 287 -5.56 -3.49 20.66
C THR A 287 -4.79 -4.61 21.32
N LYS A 288 -3.96 -4.32 22.34
CA LYS A 288 -3.12 -5.34 23.01
C LYS A 288 -3.89 -6.47 23.70
N PHE A 289 -5.20 -6.33 23.89
CA PHE A 289 -6.05 -7.40 24.42
C PHE A 289 -6.34 -8.49 23.37
N ILE A 290 -6.19 -8.17 22.08
CA ILE A 290 -6.39 -9.08 20.95
C ILE A 290 -5.15 -9.96 20.79
N ALA A 291 -3.97 -9.34 20.68
CA ALA A 291 -2.69 -10.02 20.53
C ALA A 291 -1.52 -9.10 20.94
N PRO A 292 -0.31 -9.65 21.19
CA PRO A 292 0.90 -8.84 21.34
C PRO A 292 1.10 -7.89 20.15
N VAL A 293 1.59 -6.67 20.43
CA VAL A 293 1.78 -5.65 19.40
C VAL A 293 3.27 -5.37 19.19
N SER A 294 3.72 -5.49 17.95
CA SER A 294 5.04 -5.03 17.51
C SER A 294 4.92 -3.71 16.76
N VAL A 295 5.90 -2.83 16.94
CA VAL A 295 6.03 -1.59 16.18
C VAL A 295 7.29 -1.68 15.33
N ILE A 296 7.13 -1.66 14.02
CA ILE A 296 8.21 -1.70 13.02
C ILE A 296 8.10 -0.43 12.16
N PRO A 297 8.67 0.70 12.61
CA PRO A 297 8.50 1.99 11.95
C PRO A 297 9.07 2.06 10.54
N GLY A 298 8.48 2.95 9.74
CA GLY A 298 8.95 3.26 8.40
C GLY A 298 8.41 2.32 7.32
N THR A 299 8.95 2.50 6.12
CA THR A 299 8.68 1.61 4.99
C THR A 299 9.97 1.02 4.49
N CYS A 300 9.95 -0.27 4.17
CA CYS A 300 11.11 -0.99 3.67
C CYS A 300 10.99 -1.28 2.18
N GLU A 301 10.34 -0.42 1.37
CA GLU A 301 9.96 -0.76 -0.01
C GLU A 301 11.15 -1.21 -0.88
N MET A 302 12.23 -0.42 -0.92
CA MET A 302 13.43 -0.77 -1.71
C MET A 302 14.07 -2.08 -1.20
N GLN A 303 14.18 -2.24 0.11
CA GLN A 303 14.73 -3.45 0.72
C GLN A 303 13.82 -4.66 0.50
N ALA A 304 12.51 -4.48 0.53
CA ALA A 304 11.51 -5.53 0.30
C ALA A 304 11.55 -6.01 -1.15
N LEU A 305 11.66 -5.09 -2.12
CA LEU A 305 11.87 -5.43 -3.53
C LEU A 305 13.16 -6.22 -3.72
N ALA A 306 14.28 -5.69 -3.19
CA ALA A 306 15.59 -6.32 -3.33
C ALA A 306 15.62 -7.72 -2.68
N LEU A 307 15.15 -7.85 -1.44
CA LEU A 307 15.12 -9.13 -0.73
C LEU A 307 14.12 -10.12 -1.35
N GLY A 308 12.98 -9.63 -1.87
CA GLY A 308 12.02 -10.46 -2.59
C GLY A 308 12.62 -11.10 -3.83
N VAL A 309 13.28 -10.29 -4.67
CA VAL A 309 13.98 -10.81 -5.85
C VAL A 309 15.20 -11.64 -5.48
N TYR A 310 15.91 -11.30 -4.41
CA TYR A 310 17.02 -12.10 -3.90
C TYR A 310 16.59 -13.54 -3.53
N ARG A 311 15.42 -13.71 -2.88
CA ARG A 311 14.84 -15.04 -2.61
C ARG A 311 14.57 -15.83 -3.89
N VAL A 312 14.16 -15.16 -4.98
CA VAL A 312 13.99 -15.80 -6.29
C VAL A 312 15.33 -16.25 -6.87
N LEU A 313 16.35 -15.39 -6.82
CA LEU A 313 17.68 -15.69 -7.35
C LEU A 313 18.35 -16.86 -6.60
N ASN A 314 18.10 -16.99 -5.30
CA ASN A 314 18.59 -18.11 -4.48
C ASN A 314 17.76 -19.39 -4.57
N GLY A 315 16.62 -19.37 -5.26
CA GLY A 315 15.70 -20.51 -5.34
C GLY A 315 14.88 -20.77 -4.07
N GLU A 316 14.85 -19.81 -3.14
CA GLU A 316 14.00 -19.85 -1.94
C GLU A 316 12.52 -19.57 -2.28
N GLU A 317 12.29 -18.78 -3.34
CA GLU A 317 10.96 -18.52 -3.91
C GLU A 317 10.97 -18.74 -5.42
N LYS A 318 9.80 -19.11 -5.98
CA LYS A 318 9.62 -19.24 -7.43
C LYS A 318 8.87 -18.02 -7.97
N ALA A 319 9.43 -17.38 -8.99
CA ALA A 319 8.71 -16.34 -9.71
C ALA A 319 7.59 -16.91 -10.58
N SER A 320 6.42 -16.30 -10.48
CA SER A 320 5.26 -16.53 -11.33
C SER A 320 5.41 -15.83 -12.68
N ARG A 321 4.55 -16.17 -13.63
CA ARG A 321 4.35 -15.41 -14.87
C ARG A 321 2.97 -14.79 -14.85
N PHE A 322 2.87 -13.60 -15.41
CA PHE A 322 1.58 -12.97 -15.61
C PHE A 322 0.84 -13.70 -16.73
N ILE A 323 -0.43 -13.98 -16.51
CA ILE A 323 -1.32 -14.55 -17.52
C ILE A 323 -2.41 -13.49 -17.72
N PRO A 324 -2.50 -12.87 -18.91
CA PRO A 324 -3.60 -11.97 -19.21
C PRO A 324 -4.91 -12.75 -19.12
N GLU A 325 -5.82 -12.33 -18.23
CA GLU A 325 -7.21 -12.78 -18.27
C GLU A 325 -8.05 -11.69 -18.96
N ASP A 326 -9.11 -12.10 -19.65
CA ASP A 326 -10.10 -11.18 -20.22
C ASP A 326 -10.88 -10.49 -19.09
N TYR A 327 -10.40 -9.34 -18.61
CA TYR A 327 -11.04 -8.61 -17.53
C TYR A 327 -12.10 -7.64 -18.04
N HIS A 328 -13.35 -7.92 -17.68
CA HIS A 328 -14.36 -6.90 -17.42
C HIS A 328 -14.28 -6.52 -15.93
N ILE A 329 -13.97 -5.27 -15.63
CA ILE A 329 -13.87 -4.72 -14.26
C ILE A 329 -15.29 -4.53 -13.69
#